data_AF-A0A2W6BF31-F1
#
_entry.id   AF-A0A2W6BF31-F1
#
_cell.length_a   1.000
_cell.length_b   1.000
_cell.length_c   1.000
_cell.angle_alpha   90.00
_cell.angle_beta   90.00
_cell.angle_gamma   90.00
#
_symmetry.space_group_name_H-M   'P 1'
#
loop_
_entity.id
_entity.type
_entity.pdbx_description
1 polymer ?
#
loop_
_entity_poly.entity_id
_entity_poly.type
_entity_poly.pdbx_seq_one_letter_code
_entity_poly.pdbx_strand_id
1 'polypeptide(L)'
;MGRIERAGSNGFTRYIWYPGNLEDWKRVGIALGTGVAAFVGLLILAHSMLWATLVSTTVTACMTGYALGNKDANSFDSISELRSFETGRALWRALAKGFGAAAAAVLVAHAAPPTSWSGWLLPILPAISGAVAHQCGIMQVRLSAVRQAQKSELRRAPVAAA
;
A
#
# COMPACT_ATOMS: atom_id res chain seq x y z
N MET A 1 11.06 -1.10 -14.62
CA MET A 1 12.14 -1.32 -13.64
C MET A 1 12.70 0.03 -13.22
N GLY A 2 12.84 0.30 -11.91
CA GLY A 2 13.62 1.46 -11.47
C GLY A 2 15.09 1.20 -11.82
N ARG A 3 15.53 1.72 -12.96
CA ARG A 3 16.91 1.59 -13.44
C ARG A 3 17.64 2.86 -13.01
N ILE A 4 18.53 2.75 -12.03
CA ILE A 4 19.45 3.84 -11.73
C ILE A 4 20.67 3.63 -12.62
N GLU A 5 20.75 4.44 -13.67
CA GLU A 5 21.93 4.51 -14.53
C GLU A 5 22.97 5.35 -13.83
N ARG A 6 24.02 4.71 -13.32
CA ARG A 6 25.23 5.45 -12.97
C ARG A 6 26.20 5.32 -14.14
N ALA A 7 26.57 6.46 -14.72
CA ALA A 7 27.68 6.54 -15.65
C ALA A 7 28.96 6.16 -14.89
N GLY A 8 29.55 5.01 -15.25
CA GLY A 8 30.86 4.63 -14.73
C GLY A 8 31.97 5.43 -15.40
N SER A 9 33.08 5.65 -14.69
CA SER A 9 34.22 6.45 -15.19
C SER A 9 34.89 5.88 -16.45
N ASN A 10 34.64 4.61 -16.79
CA ASN A 10 35.32 3.90 -17.87
C ASN A 10 34.39 3.60 -19.07
N GLY A 11 33.33 4.39 -19.29
CA GLY A 11 32.41 4.19 -20.41
C GLY A 11 31.43 3.01 -20.25
N PHE A 12 31.49 2.30 -19.12
CA PHE A 12 30.52 1.25 -18.78
C PHE A 12 29.35 1.81 -17.97
N THR A 13 28.12 1.58 -18.43
CA THR A 13 26.91 1.82 -17.66
C THR A 13 26.68 0.67 -16.68
N ARG A 14 26.81 0.96 -15.37
CA ARG A 14 26.55 -0.05 -14.34
C ARG A 14 25.05 -0.11 -14.06
N TYR A 15 24.41 -1.20 -14.47
CA TYR A 15 22.99 -1.45 -14.18
C TYR A 15 22.87 -2.07 -12.78
N ILE A 16 22.54 -1.25 -11.78
CA ILE A 16 22.16 -1.77 -10.46
C ILE A 16 20.68 -2.12 -10.51
N TRP A 17 20.39 -3.41 -10.48
CA TRP A 17 19.03 -3.94 -10.43
C TRP A 17 18.49 -3.84 -9.01
N TYR A 18 17.54 -2.94 -8.77
CA TYR A 18 16.80 -2.89 -7.51
C TYR A 18 15.52 -3.74 -7.60
N PRO A 19 15.22 -4.59 -6.60
CA PRO A 19 13.94 -5.26 -6.50
C PRO A 19 12.87 -4.23 -6.10
N GLY A 20 12.32 -3.50 -7.07
CA GLY A 20 11.27 -2.51 -6.87
C GLY A 20 11.64 -1.11 -7.37
N ASN A 21 10.63 -0.24 -7.54
CA ASN A 21 10.86 1.18 -7.81
C ASN A 21 11.26 1.87 -6.49
N LEU A 22 12.21 2.80 -6.53
CA LEU A 22 12.66 3.53 -5.33
C LEU A 22 11.50 4.32 -4.68
N GLU A 23 10.53 4.75 -5.48
CA GLU A 23 9.29 5.35 -5.00
C GLU A 23 8.44 4.39 -4.15
N ASP A 24 8.45 3.09 -4.47
CA ASP A 24 7.73 2.09 -3.67
C ASP A 24 8.34 1.97 -2.28
N TRP A 25 9.68 1.94 -2.20
CA TRP A 25 10.41 1.88 -0.94
C TRP A 25 10.19 3.12 -0.09
N LYS A 26 10.11 4.31 -0.71
CA LYS A 26 9.71 5.53 -0.01
C LYS A 26 8.31 5.43 0.58
N ARG A 27 7.33 4.94 -0.18
CA ARG A 27 5.94 4.78 0.30
C ARG A 27 5.85 3.78 1.46
N VAL A 28 6.60 2.68 1.39
CA VAL A 28 6.71 1.71 2.49
C VAL A 28 7.34 2.36 3.72
N GLY A 29 8.45 3.10 3.54
CA GLY A 29 9.09 3.83 4.63
C GLY A 29 8.17 4.85 5.29
N ILE A 30 7.39 5.60 4.51
CA ILE A 30 6.40 6.55 5.03
C ILE A 30 5.30 5.81 5.80
N ALA A 31 4.76 4.72 5.26
CA ALA A 31 3.70 3.94 5.92
C ALA A 31 4.17 3.31 7.25
N LEU A 32 5.41 2.82 7.30
CA LEU A 32 6.01 2.33 8.55
C LEU A 32 6.26 3.48 9.53
N GLY A 33 6.83 4.59 9.05
CA GLY A 33 7.13 5.77 9.86
C GLY A 33 5.88 6.36 10.52
N THR A 34 4.77 6.47 9.79
CA THR A 34 3.49 6.94 10.35
C THR A 34 2.92 5.96 11.36
N GLY A 35 3.03 4.66 11.11
CA GLY A 35 2.65 3.62 12.06
C GLY A 35 3.41 3.72 13.39
N VAL A 36 4.74 3.83 13.32
CA VAL A 36 5.60 3.99 14.51
C VAL A 36 5.30 5.29 15.23
N ALA A 37 5.14 6.40 14.50
CA ALA A 37 4.79 7.69 15.10
C ALA A 37 3.43 7.62 15.84
N ALA A 38 2.42 6.99 15.23
CA ALA A 38 1.12 6.78 15.86
C ALA A 38 1.22 5.87 17.11
N PHE A 39 2.04 4.81 17.04
CA PHE A 39 2.29 3.93 18.19
C PHE A 39 2.90 4.70 19.35
N VAL A 40 4.01 5.41 19.12
CA VAL A 40 4.72 6.17 20.15
C VAL A 40 3.83 7.26 20.73
N GLY A 41 3.12 8.02 19.88
CA GLY A 41 2.22 9.08 20.32
C GLY A 41 1.10 8.55 21.22
N LEU A 42 0.46 7.44 20.85
CA LEU A 42 -0.60 6.84 21.66
C LEU A 42 -0.07 6.16 22.92
N LEU A 43 1.13 5.59 22.88
CA LEU A 43 1.74 5.00 24.06
C LEU A 43 2.05 6.08 25.11
N ILE A 44 2.53 7.25 24.67
CA ILE A 44 2.80 8.40 25.56
C ILE A 44 1.50 9.03 26.08
N LEU A 45 0.49 9.18 25.23
CA LEU A 45 -0.75 9.91 25.62
C LEU A 45 -1.72 9.00 26.39
N ALA A 46 -2.02 7.83 25.85
CA ALA A 46 -3.06 6.96 26.38
C ALA A 46 -2.53 5.93 27.38
N HIS A 47 -1.20 5.75 27.48
CA HIS A 47 -0.56 4.74 28.35
C HIS A 47 -1.15 3.33 28.19
N SER A 48 -1.70 3.04 27.01
CA SER A 48 -2.39 1.79 26.71
C SER A 48 -1.72 1.09 25.55
N MET A 49 -1.07 -0.03 25.86
CA MET A 49 -0.39 -0.86 24.88
C MET A 49 -1.36 -1.44 23.84
N LEU A 50 -2.59 -1.76 24.26
CA LEU A 50 -3.65 -2.27 23.38
C LEU A 50 -4.02 -1.24 22.31
N TRP A 51 -4.40 -0.03 22.71
CA TRP A 51 -4.84 1.01 21.78
C TRP A 51 -3.70 1.51 20.91
N ALA A 52 -2.50 1.66 21.47
CA ALA A 52 -1.32 2.03 20.69
C ALA A 52 -1.03 1.00 19.59
N THR A 53 -1.00 -0.29 19.93
CA THR A 53 -0.74 -1.39 18.98
C THR A 53 -1.84 -1.50 17.93
N LEU A 54 -3.11 -1.47 18.34
CA LEU A 54 -4.24 -1.56 17.43
C LEU A 54 -4.23 -0.41 16.42
N VAL A 55 -4.20 0.83 16.88
CA VAL A 55 -4.33 1.99 15.98
C VAL A 55 -3.12 2.10 15.05
N SER A 56 -1.91 1.91 15.57
CA SER A 56 -0.69 1.95 14.73
C SER A 56 -0.67 0.88 13.66
N THR A 57 -1.01 -0.37 13.99
CA THR A 57 -1.08 -1.47 13.02
C THR A 57 -2.21 -1.25 12.02
N THR A 58 -3.37 -0.73 12.44
CA THR A 58 -4.47 -0.36 11.54
C THR A 58 -4.06 0.75 10.57
N VAL A 59 -3.43 1.83 11.05
CA VAL A 59 -2.95 2.94 10.20
C VAL A 59 -1.93 2.42 9.18
N THR A 60 -0.97 1.62 9.63
CA THR A 60 0.04 1.00 8.77
C THR A 60 -0.61 0.12 7.70
N ALA A 61 -1.58 -0.72 8.10
CA ALA A 61 -2.31 -1.60 7.21
C ALA A 61 -3.15 -0.82 6.18
N CYS A 62 -3.78 0.27 6.59
CA CYS A 62 -4.52 1.17 5.70
C CYS A 62 -3.60 1.79 4.64
N MET A 63 -2.50 2.42 5.06
CA MET A 63 -1.57 3.09 4.15
C MET A 63 -0.93 2.11 3.18
N THR A 64 -0.50 0.95 3.69
CA THR A 64 0.09 -0.11 2.87
C THR A 64 -0.96 -0.71 1.93
N GLY A 65 -2.16 -0.99 2.42
CA GLY A 65 -3.27 -1.49 1.63
C GLY A 65 -3.61 -0.59 0.46
N TYR A 66 -3.77 0.71 0.72
CA TYR A 66 -4.04 1.73 -0.29
C TYR A 66 -2.93 1.83 -1.35
N ALA A 67 -1.67 1.90 -0.91
CA ALA A 67 -0.52 1.96 -1.83
C ALA A 67 -0.44 0.71 -2.72
N LEU A 68 -0.68 -0.47 -2.16
CA LEU A 68 -0.72 -1.72 -2.91
C LEU A 68 -1.89 -1.76 -3.89
N GLY A 69 -3.07 -1.27 -3.50
CA GLY A 69 -4.26 -1.25 -4.37
C GLY A 69 -4.08 -0.35 -5.59
N ASN A 70 -3.49 0.83 -5.38
CA ASN A 70 -3.12 1.72 -6.48
C ASN A 70 -2.11 1.03 -7.42
N LYS A 71 -1.12 0.33 -6.88
CA LYS A 71 -0.15 -0.43 -7.67
C LYS A 71 -0.79 -1.56 -8.47
N ASP A 72 -1.65 -2.35 -7.84
CA ASP A 72 -2.35 -3.46 -8.50
C ASP A 72 -3.25 -2.97 -9.63
N ALA A 73 -3.99 -1.87 -9.43
CA ALA A 73 -4.80 -1.28 -10.49
C ALA A 73 -3.97 -0.92 -11.73
N ASN A 74 -2.79 -0.30 -11.54
CA ASN A 74 -1.90 0.05 -12.65
C ASN A 74 -1.25 -1.18 -13.32
N SER A 75 -1.06 -2.29 -12.59
CA SER A 75 -0.54 -3.53 -13.16
C SER A 75 -1.58 -4.34 -13.94
N PHE A 76 -2.87 -4.10 -13.70
CA PHE A 76 -3.94 -4.79 -14.44
C PHE A 76 -4.25 -4.15 -15.81
N ASP A 77 -3.87 -2.89 -16.04
CA ASP A 77 -4.03 -2.27 -17.37
C ASP A 77 -3.04 -2.82 -18.42
N SER A 78 -1.99 -3.56 -17.99
CA SER A 78 -1.00 -4.22 -18.85
C SER A 78 -1.29 -5.70 -19.16
N ILE A 79 -2.49 -6.23 -18.81
CA ILE A 79 -2.86 -7.66 -18.95
C ILE A 79 -2.80 -8.18 -20.41
N SER A 80 -2.71 -7.32 -21.43
CA SER A 80 -2.48 -7.79 -22.81
C SER A 80 -1.14 -8.53 -22.99
N GLU A 81 -0.20 -8.42 -22.04
CA GLU A 81 1.05 -9.18 -21.99
C GLU A 81 1.19 -9.94 -20.66
N LEU A 82 0.42 -11.02 -20.48
CA LEU A 82 0.52 -11.91 -19.31
C LEU A 82 1.91 -12.58 -19.22
N ARG A 83 2.87 -11.90 -18.58
CA ARG A 83 4.13 -12.49 -18.14
C ARG A 83 3.92 -13.09 -16.75
N SER A 84 4.24 -14.38 -16.60
CA SER A 84 4.23 -15.14 -15.33
C SER A 84 4.89 -14.42 -14.14
N PHE A 85 5.85 -13.54 -14.40
CA PHE A 85 6.50 -12.68 -13.42
C PHE A 85 5.57 -11.66 -12.75
N GLU A 86 4.54 -11.15 -13.41
CA GLU A 86 3.61 -10.17 -12.80
C GLU A 86 2.68 -10.85 -11.81
N THR A 87 2.16 -12.04 -12.15
CA THR A 87 1.37 -12.88 -11.25
C THR A 87 2.16 -13.26 -10.00
N GLY A 88 3.42 -13.64 -10.15
CA GLY A 88 4.31 -13.92 -9.00
C GLY A 88 4.50 -12.71 -8.08
N ARG A 89 4.57 -11.50 -8.64
CA ARG A 89 4.69 -10.26 -7.86
C ARG A 89 3.39 -9.84 -7.19
N ALA A 90 2.25 -10.07 -7.82
CA ALA A 90 0.94 -9.90 -7.18
C ALA A 90 0.78 -10.88 -6.01
N LEU A 91 1.11 -12.15 -6.23
CA LEU A 91 1.11 -13.18 -5.20
C LEU A 91 2.03 -12.82 -4.03
N TRP A 92 3.26 -12.37 -4.31
CA TRP A 92 4.20 -11.94 -3.27
C TRP A 92 3.66 -10.77 -2.44
N ARG A 93 3.00 -9.79 -3.07
CA ARG A 93 2.38 -8.66 -2.37
C ARG A 93 1.18 -9.10 -1.54
N ALA A 94 0.37 -10.03 -2.05
CA ALA A 94 -0.73 -10.64 -1.30
C ALA A 94 -0.21 -11.39 -0.07
N LEU A 95 0.87 -12.17 -0.22
CA LEU A 95 1.53 -12.86 0.90
C LEU A 95 2.10 -11.88 1.92
N ALA A 96 2.82 -10.84 1.48
CA ALA A 96 3.36 -9.83 2.38
C ALA A 96 2.26 -9.11 3.17
N LYS A 97 1.12 -8.82 2.52
CA LYS A 97 -0.06 -8.23 3.17
C LYS A 97 -0.69 -9.20 4.18
N GLY A 98 -0.83 -10.48 3.81
CA GLY A 98 -1.36 -11.51 4.70
C GLY A 98 -0.46 -11.72 5.93
N PHE A 99 0.86 -11.77 5.74
CA PHE A 99 1.82 -11.89 6.82
C PHE A 99 1.81 -10.67 7.75
N GLY A 100 1.76 -9.45 7.18
CA GLY A 100 1.63 -8.23 7.97
C GLY A 100 0.34 -8.17 8.78
N ALA A 101 -0.78 -8.60 8.20
CA ALA A 101 -2.06 -8.70 8.89
C ALA A 101 -2.03 -9.75 10.02
N ALA A 102 -1.43 -10.91 9.78
CA ALA A 102 -1.25 -11.94 10.80
C ALA A 102 -0.36 -11.46 11.95
N ALA A 103 0.76 -10.81 11.65
CA ALA A 103 1.64 -10.23 12.65
C ALA A 103 0.92 -9.15 13.49
N ALA A 104 0.14 -8.28 12.84
CA ALA A 104 -0.69 -7.29 13.53
C ALA A 104 -1.72 -7.97 14.46
N ALA A 105 -2.38 -9.03 14.00
CA ALA A 105 -3.34 -9.78 14.80
C ALA A 105 -2.68 -10.38 16.05
N VAL A 106 -1.49 -10.97 15.91
CA VAL A 106 -0.71 -11.52 17.05
C VAL A 106 -0.35 -10.42 18.05
N LEU A 107 0.14 -9.27 17.58
CA LEU A 107 0.51 -8.16 18.44
C LEU A 107 -0.69 -7.59 19.21
N VAL A 108 -1.83 -7.41 18.52
CA VAL A 108 -3.07 -6.93 19.15
C VAL A 108 -3.63 -7.95 20.13
N ALA A 109 -3.62 -9.23 19.78
CA ALA A 109 -4.07 -10.30 20.67
C ALA A 109 -3.21 -10.40 21.93
N HIS A 110 -1.89 -10.23 21.80
CA HIS A 110 -0.97 -10.23 22.95
C HIS A 110 -1.18 -9.03 23.87
N ALA A 111 -1.55 -7.88 23.32
CA ALA A 111 -1.84 -6.68 24.10
C ALA A 111 -3.26 -6.66 24.72
N ALA A 112 -4.16 -7.56 24.28
CA ALA A 112 -5.53 -7.63 24.74
C ALA A 112 -5.68 -8.54 25.97
N PRO A 113 -6.55 -8.19 26.94
CA PRO A 113 -6.85 -9.09 28.04
C PRO A 113 -7.60 -10.36 27.54
N PRO A 114 -7.24 -11.55 28.04
CA PRO A 114 -7.64 -12.84 27.44
C PRO A 114 -9.13 -13.20 27.56
N THR A 115 -9.90 -12.48 28.39
CA THR A 115 -11.30 -12.81 28.71
C THR A 115 -12.32 -11.87 28.09
N SER A 116 -11.89 -10.90 27.29
CA SER A 116 -12.77 -9.88 26.72
C SER A 116 -13.09 -10.16 25.25
N TRP A 117 -14.28 -9.78 24.79
CA TRP A 117 -14.69 -9.79 23.38
C TRP A 117 -13.69 -9.04 22.48
N SER A 118 -12.96 -8.08 23.05
CA SER A 118 -11.88 -7.34 22.41
C SER A 118 -10.73 -8.25 21.95
N GLY A 119 -10.48 -9.37 22.63
CA GLY A 119 -9.47 -10.35 22.23
C GLY A 119 -9.80 -11.10 20.93
N TRP A 120 -11.08 -11.08 20.50
CA TRP A 120 -11.53 -11.74 19.27
C TRP A 120 -11.66 -10.77 18.10
N LEU A 121 -12.25 -9.59 18.35
CA LEU A 121 -12.57 -8.65 17.28
C LEU A 121 -11.41 -7.70 16.93
N LEU A 122 -10.67 -7.21 17.93
CA LEU A 122 -9.63 -6.21 17.68
C LEU A 122 -8.48 -6.72 16.79
N PRO A 123 -8.02 -7.98 16.91
CA PRO A 123 -6.98 -8.50 16.01
C PRO A 123 -7.36 -8.53 14.53
N ILE A 124 -8.67 -8.56 14.21
CA ILE A 124 -9.18 -8.64 12.84
C ILE A 124 -9.22 -7.25 12.18
N LEU A 125 -9.33 -6.18 12.98
CA LEU A 125 -9.52 -4.82 12.47
C LEU A 125 -8.41 -4.35 11.52
N PRO A 126 -7.10 -4.53 11.80
CA PRO A 126 -6.05 -4.12 10.87
C PRO A 126 -6.20 -4.78 9.49
N ALA A 127 -6.59 -6.06 9.44
CA ALA A 127 -6.77 -6.80 8.21
C ALA A 127 -7.95 -6.24 7.38
N ILE A 128 -9.11 -6.02 8.03
CA ILE A 128 -10.29 -5.45 7.38
C ILE A 128 -9.99 -4.04 6.87
N SER A 129 -9.44 -3.18 7.70
CA SER A 129 -9.12 -1.80 7.32
C SER A 129 -8.10 -1.77 6.17
N GLY A 130 -7.08 -2.62 6.20
CA GLY A 130 -6.13 -2.76 5.10
C GLY A 130 -6.74 -3.33 3.81
N ALA A 131 -7.76 -4.19 3.90
CA ALA A 131 -8.51 -4.68 2.75
C ALA A 131 -9.38 -3.58 2.13
N VAL A 132 -10.12 -2.84 2.95
CA VAL A 132 -10.94 -1.70 2.51
C VAL A 132 -10.07 -0.63 1.86
N ALA A 133 -8.98 -0.22 2.52
CA ALA A 133 -8.07 0.79 1.98
C ALA A 133 -7.47 0.37 0.63
N HIS A 134 -7.22 -0.92 0.43
CA HIS A 134 -6.77 -1.46 -0.85
C HIS A 134 -7.82 -1.33 -1.95
N GLN A 135 -9.08 -1.65 -1.66
CA GLN A 135 -10.18 -1.42 -2.60
C GLN A 135 -10.32 0.07 -2.94
N CYS A 136 -10.18 0.96 -1.95
CA CYS A 136 -10.16 2.41 -2.19
C CYS A 136 -9.01 2.84 -3.10
N GLY A 137 -7.82 2.23 -2.95
CA GLY A 137 -6.68 2.49 -3.83
C GLY A 137 -6.95 2.11 -5.29
N ILE A 138 -7.59 0.96 -5.51
CA ILE A 138 -8.00 0.53 -6.86
C ILE A 138 -9.04 1.49 -7.45
N MET A 139 -10.06 1.83 -6.66
CA MET A 139 -11.14 2.71 -7.08
C MET A 139 -10.62 4.11 -7.44
N GLN A 140 -9.66 4.64 -6.67
CA GLN A 140 -9.04 5.94 -6.95
C GLN A 140 -8.37 5.96 -8.34
N VAL A 141 -7.62 4.93 -8.69
CA VAL A 141 -6.96 4.84 -10.01
C VAL A 141 -8.00 4.82 -11.13
N ARG A 142 -9.03 3.98 -10.99
CA ARG A 142 -10.12 3.87 -11.98
C ARG A 142 -10.88 5.18 -12.16
N LEU A 143 -11.25 5.85 -11.07
CA LEU A 143 -11.91 7.16 -11.11
C LEU A 143 -11.03 8.23 -11.77
N SER A 144 -9.72 8.16 -11.54
CA SER A 144 -8.75 9.09 -12.14
C SER A 144 -8.66 8.87 -13.65
N ALA A 145 -8.66 7.62 -14.12
CA ALA A 145 -8.65 7.28 -15.54
C ALA A 145 -9.93 7.76 -16.25
N VAL A 146 -11.11 7.51 -15.68
CA VAL A 146 -12.40 8.00 -16.22
C VAL A 146 -12.41 9.52 -16.32
N ARG A 147 -11.96 10.22 -15.27
CA ARG A 147 -11.87 11.69 -15.28
C ARG A 147 -10.93 12.22 -16.36
N GLN A 148 -9.81 11.53 -16.61
CA GLN A 148 -8.88 11.90 -17.67
C GLN A 148 -9.47 11.67 -19.07
N ALA A 149 -10.15 10.56 -19.28
CA ALA A 149 -10.84 10.26 -20.54
C ALA A 149 -11.88 11.35 -20.87
N GLN A 150 -12.76 11.67 -19.91
CA GLN A 150 -13.77 12.73 -20.07
C GLN A 150 -13.14 14.10 -20.37
N LYS A 151 -12.05 14.45 -19.69
CA LYS A 151 -11.31 15.70 -19.96
C LYS A 151 -10.69 15.72 -21.36
N SER A 152 -10.26 14.57 -21.87
CA SER A 152 -9.69 14.46 -23.22
C SER A 152 -10.74 14.58 -24.32
N GLU A 153 -11.93 14.04 -24.10
CA GLU A 153 -13.08 14.18 -25.01
C GLU A 153 -13.54 15.64 -25.08
N LEU A 154 -13.67 16.32 -23.94
CA LEU A 154 -14.00 17.75 -23.88
C LEU A 154 -12.99 18.63 -24.62
N ARG A 155 -11.71 18.25 -24.65
CA ARG A 155 -10.67 18.97 -25.40
C ARG A 155 -10.70 18.69 -26.90
N ARG A 156 -11.24 17.54 -27.32
CA ARG A 156 -11.37 17.13 -28.72
C ARG A 156 -12.69 17.57 -29.34
N ALA A 157 -13.68 17.94 -28.53
CA ALA A 157 -14.90 18.55 -29.02
C ALA A 157 -14.49 19.80 -29.85
N PRO A 158 -14.83 19.86 -31.16
CA PRO A 158 -14.53 21.03 -31.95
C PRO A 158 -15.16 22.24 -31.26
N VAL A 159 -14.46 23.36 -31.27
CA VAL A 159 -15.05 24.67 -31.00
C VAL A 159 -16.05 24.91 -32.13
N ALA A 160 -17.23 24.32 -32.00
CA ALA A 160 -18.31 24.46 -32.95
C ALA A 160 -18.82 25.89 -32.81
N ALA A 161 -18.32 26.74 -33.71
CA ALA A 161 -18.88 28.00 -34.15
C ALA A 161 -19.30 28.98 -33.04
N ALA A 162 -18.40 29.93 -32.75
CA ALA A 162 -18.79 31.29 -32.40
C ALA A 162 -18.48 32.20 -33.60
#